data_AF-R5H4U9-F1
#
_entry.id   AF-R5H4U9-F1
#
_cell.length_a   1.000
_cell.length_b   1.000
_cell.length_c   1.000
_cell.angle_alpha   90.00
_cell.angle_beta   90.00
_cell.angle_gamma   90.00
#
_symmetry.space_group_name_H-M   'P 1'
#
loop_
_entity.id
_entity.type
_entity.pdbx_description
1 polymer ?
#
loop_
_entity_poly.entity_id
_entity_poly.type
_entity_poly.pdbx_seq_one_letter_code
_entity_poly.pdbx_strand_id
1 'polypeptide(L)'
;MSEYIDKSEAVGEGYLQDWYISSVSEDDEPVWTEAHIEELTRDFIVIPKDTPAADVAPVVHAYWIYQKPYDEYTWRPYICSSCKTHGGKHRTNYCQSCGAKMDLCPPKRDKNGGDTDV
;
A
#
# COMPACT_ATOMS: atom_id res chain seq x y z
N MET A 1 12.79 -4.20 0.44
CA MET A 1 11.35 -4.30 0.09
C MET A 1 10.69 -4.89 1.32
N SER A 2 9.81 -4.14 1.97
CA SER A 2 9.04 -4.65 3.09
C SER A 2 8.00 -5.61 2.52
N GLU A 3 7.97 -6.85 3.01
CA GLU A 3 6.86 -7.77 2.72
C GLU A 3 5.64 -7.30 3.52
N TYR A 4 4.49 -7.25 2.85
CA TYR A 4 3.23 -6.80 3.46
C TYR A 4 2.49 -8.03 3.98
N ILE A 5 2.04 -7.99 5.23
CA ILE A 5 1.25 -9.07 5.84
C ILE A 5 -0.22 -8.77 5.58
N ASP A 6 -0.91 -9.67 4.88
CA ASP A 6 -2.36 -9.59 4.67
C ASP A 6 -3.11 -10.01 5.94
N LYS A 7 -3.89 -9.10 6.52
CA LYS A 7 -4.67 -9.36 7.73
C LYS A 7 -5.84 -10.31 7.52
N SER A 8 -6.29 -10.51 6.27
CA SER A 8 -7.36 -11.45 5.96
C SER A 8 -6.93 -12.90 6.19
N GLU A 9 -5.63 -13.20 6.07
CA GLU A 9 -5.06 -14.52 6.37
C GLU A 9 -4.72 -14.69 7.86
N ALA A 10 -4.88 -13.66 8.69
CA ALA A 10 -4.58 -13.76 10.11
C ALA A 10 -5.58 -14.69 10.82
N VAL A 11 -5.05 -15.60 11.64
CA VAL A 11 -5.83 -16.51 12.47
C VAL A 11 -6.24 -15.86 13.80
N GLY A 12 -7.33 -16.32 14.40
CA GLY A 12 -7.83 -15.81 15.68
C GLY A 12 -7.25 -16.55 16.88
N GLU A 13 -7.59 -16.08 18.08
CA GLU A 13 -7.16 -16.68 19.35
C GLU A 13 -7.55 -18.17 19.46
N GLY A 14 -8.75 -18.56 19.01
CA GLY A 14 -9.18 -19.96 19.05
C GLY A 14 -8.30 -20.91 18.23
N TYR A 15 -7.81 -20.47 17.07
CA TYR A 15 -6.88 -21.28 16.26
C TYR A 15 -5.54 -21.48 16.97
N LEU A 16 -5.06 -20.42 17.64
CA LEU A 16 -3.85 -20.46 18.45
C LEU A 16 -4.01 -21.38 19.66
N GLN A 17 -5.17 -21.35 20.30
CA GLN A 17 -5.49 -22.22 21.42
C GLN A 17 -5.53 -23.70 21.00
N ASP A 18 -6.20 -24.01 19.89
CA ASP A 18 -6.26 -25.38 19.35
C ASP A 18 -4.87 -25.90 18.96
N TRP A 19 -4.06 -25.05 18.32
CA TRP A 19 -2.66 -25.38 17.99
C TRP A 19 -1.84 -25.68 19.24
N TYR A 20 -1.94 -24.84 20.28
CA TYR A 20 -1.21 -25.04 21.52
C TYR A 20 -1.60 -26.36 22.18
N ILE A 21 -2.91 -26.63 22.33
CA ILE A 21 -3.41 -27.89 22.89
C ILE A 21 -2.85 -29.09 22.12
N SER A 22 -2.74 -29.00 20.80
CA SER A 22 -2.17 -30.08 19.97
C SER A 22 -0.65 -30.23 20.07
N SER A 23 0.06 -29.20 20.54
CA SER A 23 1.52 -29.17 20.66
C SER A 23 2.03 -29.66 22.03
N VAL A 24 1.15 -29.68 23.04
CA VAL A 24 1.45 -30.19 24.38
C VAL A 24 1.49 -31.72 24.35
N SER A 25 2.35 -32.31 25.19
CA SER A 25 2.45 -33.77 25.30
C SER A 25 1.16 -34.39 25.85
N GLU A 26 0.82 -35.61 25.47
CA GLU A 26 -0.41 -36.28 25.93
C GLU A 26 -0.44 -36.51 27.45
N ASP A 27 0.72 -36.47 28.12
CA ASP A 27 0.87 -36.67 29.56
C ASP A 27 0.66 -35.38 30.37
N ASP A 28 0.66 -34.22 29.71
CA ASP A 28 0.48 -32.91 30.33
C ASP A 28 -0.95 -32.40 30.14
N GLU A 29 -1.56 -31.81 31.17
CA GLU A 29 -2.90 -31.21 31.06
C GLU A 29 -2.78 -29.85 30.36
N PRO A 30 -3.35 -29.67 29.15
CA PRO A 30 -3.19 -28.43 28.41
C PRO A 30 -4.11 -27.35 28.98
N VAL A 31 -3.51 -26.32 29.59
CA VAL A 31 -4.26 -25.18 30.16
C VAL A 31 -3.90 -23.91 29.40
N TRP A 32 -4.88 -23.21 28.84
CA TRP A 32 -4.66 -21.89 28.25
C TRP A 32 -4.64 -20.83 29.35
N THR A 33 -3.46 -20.38 29.76
CA THR A 33 -3.29 -19.35 30.81
C THR A 33 -2.39 -18.21 30.31
N GLU A 34 -2.40 -17.06 31.00
CA GLU A 34 -1.53 -15.91 30.71
C GLU A 34 -0.04 -16.30 30.64
N ALA A 35 0.43 -17.24 31.47
CA ALA A 35 1.82 -17.70 31.44
C ALA A 35 2.20 -18.44 30.14
N HIS A 36 1.24 -19.16 29.55
CA HIS A 36 1.43 -19.86 28.28
C HIS A 36 1.33 -18.90 27.08
N ILE A 37 0.51 -17.85 27.19
CA ILE A 37 0.53 -16.75 26.23
C ILE A 37 1.91 -16.07 26.22
N GLU A 38 2.48 -15.81 27.41
CA GLU A 38 3.85 -15.27 27.50
C GLU A 38 4.89 -16.21 26.86
N GLU A 39 4.79 -17.52 27.06
CA GLU A 39 5.64 -18.50 26.39
C GLU A 39 5.50 -18.45 24.85
N LEU A 40 4.27 -18.49 24.33
CA LEU A 40 3.97 -18.36 22.90
C LEU A 40 4.54 -17.06 22.31
N THR A 41 4.42 -15.94 23.02
CA THR A 41 4.93 -14.64 22.55
C THR A 41 6.46 -14.54 22.49
N ARG A 42 7.20 -15.52 23.05
CA ARG A 42 8.66 -15.59 22.88
C ARG A 42 9.06 -16.07 21.50
N ASP A 43 8.26 -16.96 20.90
CA ASP A 43 8.56 -17.57 19.61
C ASP A 43 7.76 -16.93 18.45
N PHE A 44 6.61 -16.32 18.74
CA PHE A 44 5.71 -15.73 17.75
C PHE A 44 5.45 -14.24 18.00
N ILE A 45 5.31 -13.48 16.91
CA ILE A 45 4.84 -12.09 16.97
C ILE A 45 3.31 -12.10 16.81
N VAL A 46 2.58 -11.79 17.88
CA VAL A 46 1.12 -11.64 17.85
C VAL A 46 0.76 -10.21 17.44
N ILE A 47 0.07 -10.07 16.30
CA ILE A 47 -0.46 -8.78 15.83
C ILE A 47 -1.98 -8.79 16.04
N PRO A 48 -2.53 -7.99 16.98
CA PRO A 48 -3.97 -7.90 17.17
C PRO A 48 -4.67 -7.49 15.87
N LYS A 49 -5.79 -8.15 15.52
CA LYS A 49 -6.55 -7.83 14.30
C LYS A 49 -7.06 -6.38 14.30
N ASP A 50 -7.42 -5.90 15.48
CA ASP A 50 -7.93 -4.55 15.72
C ASP A 50 -6.82 -3.49 15.78
N THR A 51 -5.54 -3.89 15.76
CA THR A 51 -4.47 -2.93 15.51
C THR A 51 -4.80 -2.26 14.19
N PRO A 52 -4.89 -0.93 14.10
CA PRO A 52 -5.15 -0.28 12.82
C PRO A 52 -4.11 -0.80 11.82
N ALA A 53 -4.58 -1.25 10.64
CA ALA A 53 -3.62 -1.41 9.54
C ALA A 53 -2.89 -0.08 9.45
N ALA A 54 -1.56 -0.10 9.37
CA ALA A 54 -0.78 1.12 9.29
C ALA A 54 -1.50 2.08 8.36
N ASP A 55 -1.69 3.35 8.77
CA ASP A 55 -2.46 4.34 8.01
C ASP A 55 -1.68 4.71 6.73
N VAL A 56 -1.64 3.73 5.82
CA VAL A 56 -1.01 3.81 4.53
C VAL A 56 -2.13 4.17 3.57
N ALA A 57 -2.20 5.46 3.25
CA ALA A 57 -3.10 5.93 2.21
C ALA A 57 -2.88 5.07 0.95
N PRO A 58 -3.97 4.60 0.29
CA PRO A 58 -3.87 3.84 -0.94
C PRO A 58 -2.99 4.56 -1.97
N VAL A 59 -2.23 3.79 -2.75
CA VAL A 59 -1.40 4.36 -3.82
C VAL A 59 -2.30 5.06 -4.83
N VAL A 60 -2.12 6.36 -5.00
CA VAL A 60 -2.85 7.15 -6.01
C VAL A 60 -2.22 6.90 -7.37
N HIS A 61 -3.00 6.36 -8.30
CA HIS A 61 -2.58 6.15 -9.69
C HIS A 61 -2.95 7.34 -10.56
N ALA A 62 -2.04 7.78 -11.42
CA ALA A 62 -2.14 8.99 -12.23
C ALA A 62 -1.37 8.86 -13.55
N TYR A 63 -1.46 9.88 -14.39
CA TYR A 63 -0.72 10.00 -15.66
C TYR A 63 -0.15 11.41 -15.87
N TRP A 64 0.93 11.52 -16.65
CA TRP A 64 1.55 12.81 -16.97
C TRP A 64 0.80 13.52 -18.10
N ILE A 65 0.37 14.75 -17.83
CA ILE A 65 -0.20 15.67 -18.82
C ILE A 65 0.97 16.43 -19.46
N TYR A 66 1.22 16.23 -20.75
CA TYR A 66 2.17 17.07 -21.48
C TYR A 66 1.50 18.39 -21.86
N GLN A 67 2.10 19.50 -21.46
CA GLN A 67 1.74 20.83 -21.91
C GLN A 67 2.89 21.39 -22.74
N LYS A 68 2.60 21.77 -23.99
CA LYS A 68 3.59 22.40 -24.86
C LYS A 68 3.99 23.72 -24.20
N PRO A 69 5.27 23.91 -23.87
CA PRO A 69 5.70 25.16 -23.27
C PRO A 69 5.53 26.32 -24.24
N TYR A 70 5.26 27.51 -23.72
CA TYR A 70 5.09 28.73 -24.52
C TYR A 70 6.43 29.17 -25.15
N ASP A 71 7.53 28.90 -24.46
CA ASP A 71 8.89 29.18 -24.91
C ASP A 71 9.80 27.95 -24.77
N GLU A 72 10.97 27.99 -25.41
CA GLU A 72 11.97 26.93 -25.36
C GLU A 72 12.65 26.80 -23.98
N TYR A 73 12.45 27.78 -23.09
CA TYR A 73 13.09 27.87 -21.78
C TYR A 73 12.28 27.23 -20.65
N THR A 74 11.04 26.81 -20.89
CA THR A 74 10.21 26.18 -19.85
C THR A 74 10.64 24.73 -19.62
N TRP A 75 11.40 24.52 -18.55
CA TRP A 75 11.98 23.21 -18.20
C TRP A 75 11.01 22.18 -17.59
N ARG A 76 9.71 22.49 -17.51
CA ARG A 76 8.70 21.67 -16.78
C ARG A 76 7.41 21.43 -17.57
N PRO A 77 7.47 20.68 -18.68
CA PRO A 77 6.32 20.47 -19.57
C PRO A 77 5.30 19.46 -19.04
N TYR A 78 5.61 18.70 -17.99
CA TYR A 78 4.73 17.66 -17.47
C TYR A 78 3.97 18.13 -16.24
N ILE A 79 2.67 17.92 -16.22
CA ILE A 79 1.78 18.22 -15.10
C ILE A 79 1.18 16.92 -14.57
N CYS A 80 1.16 16.76 -13.24
CA CYS A 80 0.51 15.62 -12.61
C CYS A 80 -1.01 15.74 -12.75
N SER A 81 -1.69 14.71 -13.25
CA SER A 81 -3.17 14.68 -13.33
C SER A 81 -3.85 14.65 -11.96
N SER A 82 -3.19 14.15 -10.92
CA SER A 82 -3.71 14.12 -9.55
C SER A 82 -3.58 15.48 -8.85
N CYS A 83 -2.36 15.95 -8.58
CA CYS A 83 -2.13 17.16 -7.79
C CYS A 83 -1.92 18.45 -8.60
N LYS A 84 -1.96 18.37 -9.93
CA LYS A 84 -1.77 19.50 -10.86
C LYS A 84 -0.41 20.21 -10.75
N THR A 85 0.54 19.68 -9.99
CA THR A 85 1.88 20.25 -9.87
C THR A 85 2.74 19.90 -11.09
N HIS A 86 3.59 20.83 -11.48
CA HIS A 86 4.60 20.62 -12.52
C HIS A 86 5.67 19.62 -12.06
N GLY A 87 5.86 18.58 -12.86
CA GLY A 87 7.01 17.70 -12.80
C GLY A 87 8.26 18.34 -13.40
N GLY A 88 9.28 17.51 -13.62
CA GLY A 88 10.52 17.91 -14.27
C GLY A 88 10.46 17.87 -15.80
N LYS A 89 11.64 17.86 -16.42
CA LYS A 89 11.83 17.73 -17.87
C LYS A 89 11.42 16.36 -18.43
N HIS A 90 11.42 15.33 -17.58
CA HIS A 90 11.20 13.94 -17.98
C HIS A 90 10.05 13.32 -17.20
N ARG A 91 9.37 12.33 -17.80
CA ARG A 91 8.37 11.51 -17.12
C ARG A 91 9.08 10.60 -16.12
N THR A 92 8.70 10.70 -14.86
CA THR A 92 9.13 9.82 -13.79
C THR A 92 8.00 8.84 -13.43
N ASN A 93 8.33 7.72 -12.80
CA ASN A 93 7.33 6.74 -12.35
C ASN A 93 6.43 7.25 -11.23
N TYR A 94 6.85 8.31 -10.53
CA TYR A 94 6.11 8.91 -9.43
C TYR A 94 6.13 10.43 -9.52
N CYS A 95 5.05 11.07 -9.07
CA CYS A 95 4.99 12.50 -8.86
C CYS A 95 5.79 12.89 -7.62
N GLN A 96 6.74 13.81 -7.77
CA GLN A 96 7.58 14.29 -6.67
C GLN A 96 6.83 15.14 -5.64
N SER A 97 5.64 15.64 -6.00
CA SER A 97 4.86 16.53 -5.14
C SER A 97 3.80 15.81 -4.31
N CYS A 98 3.20 14.74 -4.84
CA CYS A 98 2.12 14.02 -4.15
C CYS A 98 2.33 12.50 -4.02
N GLY A 99 3.43 11.95 -4.57
CA GLY A 99 3.71 10.52 -4.51
C GLY A 99 2.87 9.65 -5.45
N ALA A 100 1.95 10.23 -6.23
CA ALA A 100 1.13 9.46 -7.18
C ALA A 100 1.98 8.67 -8.17
N LYS A 101 1.62 7.42 -8.42
CA LYS A 101 2.26 6.52 -9.38
C LYS A 101 1.76 6.84 -10.79
N MET A 102 2.68 7.01 -11.73
CA MET A 102 2.42 7.54 -13.06
C MET A 102 2.24 6.43 -14.10
N ASP A 103 1.43 5.41 -13.77
CA ASP A 103 1.24 4.19 -14.55
C ASP A 103 -0.08 4.15 -15.35
N LEU A 104 -0.91 5.19 -15.26
CA LEU A 104 -2.07 5.33 -16.13
C LEU A 104 -1.69 5.89 -17.51
N CYS A 105 -2.44 5.47 -18.52
CA CYS A 105 -2.33 6.06 -19.85
C CYS A 105 -3.10 7.40 -19.86
N PRO A 106 -2.51 8.51 -20.37
CA PRO A 106 -3.27 9.74 -20.59
C PRO A 106 -4.42 9.50 -21.57
N PRO A 107 -5.57 10.16 -21.37
CA PRO A 107 -6.67 10.11 -22.32
C PRO A 107 -6.21 10.63 -23.68
N LYS A 108 -6.76 10.06 -24.76
CA LYS A 108 -6.44 10.52 -26.11
C LYS A 108 -7.04 11.91 -26.29
N ARG A 109 -6.19 12.94 -26.38
CA ARG A 109 -6.67 14.29 -26.70
C ARG A 109 -7.10 14.35 -28.16
N ASP A 110 -8.27 14.92 -28.42
CA ASP A 110 -8.65 15.32 -29.76
C ASP A 110 -7.79 16.50 -30.25
N LYS A 111 -7.87 16.82 -31.55
CA LYS A 111 -7.08 17.89 -32.16
C LYS A 111 -7.44 19.30 -31.66
N ASN A 112 -8.50 19.42 -30.84
CA ASN A 112 -9.02 20.68 -30.31
C ASN A 112 -8.78 20.83 -28.80
N GLY A 113 -8.09 19.87 -28.15
CA GLY A 113 -7.78 19.92 -26.72
C GLY A 113 -8.97 19.60 -25.81
N GLY A 114 -10.03 19.03 -26.35
CA GLY A 114 -11.12 18.43 -25.59
C GLY A 114 -10.74 17.02 -25.12
N ASP A 115 -10.91 16.76 -23.83
CA ASP A 115 -10.84 15.42 -23.28
C ASP A 115 -12.05 14.63 -23.81
N THR A 116 -11.84 13.73 -24.77
CA THR A 116 -12.88 12.81 -25.23
C THR A 116 -12.70 11.48 -24.54
N ASP A 117 -13.39 11.27 -23.43
CA ASP A 117 -13.67 9.94 -22.90
C ASP A 117 -15.17 9.87 -22.53
N VAL A 118 -15.90 8.99 -23.22
CA VAL A 118 -17.15 8.36 -22.78
C VAL A 118 -16.78 7.01 -22.20
#